data_AF-A0A838FK62-F1
#
_entry.id   AF-A0A838FK62-F1
#
_cell.length_a   1.000
_cell.length_b   1.000
_cell.length_c   1.000
_cell.angle_alpha   90.00
_cell.angle_beta   90.00
_cell.angle_gamma   90.00
#
_symmetry.space_group_name_H-M   'P 1'
#
loop_
_entity.id
_entity.type
_entity.pdbx_description
1 polymer ?
#
loop_
_entity_poly.entity_id
_entity_poly.type
_entity_poly.pdbx_seq_one_letter_code
_entity_poly.pdbx_strand_id
1 'polypeptide(L)'
;MALDAAAKRSEDVAVNTTRAVLLVYREVQVKLRTGGWRRRRFHHRASEQEIEDAVHSFRGLPALVSELTSGAAGMEYRIVEVERALTSLTQETPARFWPSPHDTRPELSEFAAPGTCDAVFVFWPQRDFARGSAIPCDAWGLGMGASDWSNGATYAAVANAPTAAWEGEARGEVWLHEWLHGVCAHFETHGYRMPERNADGAELHGYTRSATRGWTDYYRDLMTGQVRDGGTMTGIPLVAWRDAAAAGRLA
;
A
#
# COMPACT_ATOMS: atom_id res chain seq x y z
N MET A 1 37.28 12.90 44.22
CA MET A 1 36.13 12.05 44.63
C MET A 1 34.96 12.42 43.75
N ALA A 2 34.29 11.40 43.24
CA ALA A 2 33.45 11.37 42.05
C ALA A 2 32.01 11.89 42.30
N LEU A 3 31.22 11.82 41.21
CA LEU A 3 29.76 12.01 41.04
C LEU A 3 29.43 13.36 40.38
N ASP A 4 28.66 13.47 39.30
CA ASP A 4 27.80 12.51 38.63
C ASP A 4 27.52 13.03 37.20
N ALA A 5 28.03 12.35 36.18
CA ALA A 5 27.62 12.60 34.81
C ALA A 5 26.54 11.59 34.46
N ALA A 6 25.27 12.01 34.61
CA ALA A 6 24.12 11.26 34.13
C ALA A 6 24.19 11.15 32.60
N ALA A 7 24.91 10.15 32.13
CA ALA A 7 24.77 9.64 30.78
C ALA A 7 23.36 9.05 30.66
N LYS A 8 22.41 9.86 30.19
CA LYS A 8 21.19 9.36 29.56
C LYS A 8 21.64 8.41 28.45
N ARG A 9 21.61 7.12 28.72
CA ARG A 9 21.57 6.11 27.66
C ARG A 9 20.30 6.44 26.88
N SER A 10 20.44 6.92 25.65
CA SER A 10 19.36 6.80 24.69
C SER A 10 19.10 5.31 24.57
N GLU A 11 18.02 4.82 25.16
CA GLU A 11 17.47 3.54 24.73
C GLU A 11 17.21 3.71 23.24
N ASP A 12 17.96 2.98 22.41
CA ASP A 12 17.62 2.79 21.02
C ASP A 12 16.25 2.10 21.02
N VAL A 13 15.20 2.92 20.94
CA VAL A 13 13.83 2.43 20.80
C VAL A 13 13.80 1.71 19.46
N ALA A 14 13.66 0.39 19.49
CA ALA A 14 13.56 -0.41 18.28
C ALA A 14 12.45 0.16 17.39
N VAL A 15 12.81 0.57 16.17
CA VAL A 15 11.86 1.04 15.16
C VAL A 15 11.24 -0.17 14.49
N ASN A 16 9.92 -0.14 14.29
CA ASN A 16 9.24 -1.16 13.52
C ASN A 16 9.51 -0.98 12.02
N THR A 17 10.44 -1.74 11.44
CA THR A 17 10.76 -1.61 10.01
C THR A 17 10.03 -2.68 9.19
N THR A 18 9.09 -2.22 8.35
CA THR A 18 8.41 -3.06 7.35
C THR A 18 9.34 -3.32 6.17
N ARG A 19 9.54 -4.57 5.76
CA ARG A 19 10.27 -4.94 4.54
C ARG A 19 9.29 -5.07 3.39
N ALA A 20 9.47 -4.27 2.36
CA ALA A 20 8.57 -4.19 1.22
C ALA A 20 9.23 -4.63 -0.09
N VAL A 21 8.43 -5.15 -1.01
CA VAL A 21 8.81 -5.30 -2.41
C VAL A 21 7.77 -4.63 -3.30
N LEU A 22 8.21 -3.81 -4.26
CA LEU A 22 7.38 -3.34 -5.36
C LEU A 22 7.70 -4.17 -6.60
N LEU A 23 6.69 -4.89 -7.10
CA LEU A 23 6.70 -5.56 -8.39
C LEU A 23 6.18 -4.61 -9.46
N VAL A 24 7.00 -4.28 -10.44
CA VAL A 24 6.66 -3.36 -11.53
C VAL A 24 6.40 -4.15 -12.80
N TYR A 25 5.13 -4.33 -13.14
CA TYR A 25 4.76 -4.91 -14.43
C TYR A 25 4.72 -3.84 -15.50
N ARG A 26 5.52 -4.04 -16.54
CA ARG A 26 5.53 -3.15 -17.72
C ARG A 26 4.40 -3.45 -18.70
N GLU A 27 3.92 -4.68 -18.73
CA GLU A 27 2.97 -5.14 -19.75
C GLU A 27 1.83 -5.98 -19.15
N VAL A 28 0.62 -5.78 -19.67
CA VAL A 28 -0.54 -6.63 -19.42
C VAL A 28 -1.11 -7.12 -20.74
N GLN A 29 -1.40 -8.42 -20.84
CA GLN A 29 -1.95 -9.06 -22.03
C GLN A 29 -3.00 -10.10 -21.63
N VAL A 30 -4.26 -9.67 -21.53
CA VAL A 30 -5.34 -10.45 -20.90
C VAL A 30 -6.54 -10.68 -21.82
N LYS A 31 -7.31 -11.72 -21.51
CA LYS A 31 -8.61 -12.02 -22.13
C LYS A 31 -9.69 -12.01 -21.05
N LEU A 32 -10.47 -10.94 -20.97
CA LEU A 32 -11.46 -10.70 -19.94
C LEU A 32 -12.83 -11.25 -20.34
N ARG A 33 -13.56 -11.85 -19.40
CA ARG A 33 -14.96 -12.27 -19.57
C ARG A 33 -15.87 -11.22 -18.94
N THR A 34 -16.26 -10.23 -19.72
CA THR A 34 -17.12 -9.11 -19.26
C THR A 34 -18.57 -9.37 -19.66
N GLY A 35 -19.26 -10.29 -18.99
CA GLY A 35 -20.66 -10.64 -19.26
C GLY A 35 -20.94 -11.30 -20.62
N GLY A 36 -21.77 -12.36 -20.64
CA GLY A 36 -22.09 -13.11 -21.86
C GLY A 36 -20.94 -13.96 -22.42
N TRP A 37 -21.05 -14.38 -23.69
CA TRP A 37 -20.08 -15.30 -24.33
C TRP A 37 -18.83 -14.62 -24.91
N ARG A 38 -18.77 -13.29 -24.96
CA ARG A 38 -17.69 -12.56 -25.63
C ARG A 38 -16.50 -12.33 -24.70
N ARG A 39 -15.30 -12.65 -25.19
CA ARG A 39 -14.03 -12.35 -24.50
C ARG A 39 -13.46 -11.05 -25.06
N ARG A 40 -13.21 -10.06 -24.21
CA ARG A 40 -12.51 -8.83 -24.59
C ARG A 40 -11.01 -9.05 -24.42
N ARG A 41 -10.24 -8.85 -25.49
CA ARG A 41 -8.77 -8.83 -25.39
C ARG A 41 -8.33 -7.43 -24.98
N PHE A 42 -7.38 -7.36 -24.06
CA PHE A 42 -6.72 -6.12 -23.69
C PHE A 42 -5.22 -6.36 -23.71
N HIS A 43 -4.49 -5.43 -24.31
CA HIS A 43 -3.04 -5.46 -24.32
C HIS A 43 -2.55 -4.01 -24.22
N HIS A 44 -1.73 -3.76 -23.21
CA HIS A 44 -1.07 -2.48 -23.03
C HIS A 44 0.30 -2.68 -22.41
N ARG A 45 1.27 -1.88 -22.87
CA ARG A 45 2.63 -1.79 -22.34
C ARG A 45 2.81 -0.35 -21.86
N ALA A 46 3.05 -0.18 -20.56
CA ALA A 46 3.30 1.13 -19.97
C ALA A 46 4.55 1.77 -20.62
N SER A 47 4.45 3.07 -20.86
CA SER A 47 5.57 3.93 -21.21
C SER A 47 6.55 4.05 -20.04
N GLU A 48 7.78 4.51 -20.34
CA GLU A 48 8.75 4.81 -19.28
C GLU A 48 8.21 5.86 -18.30
N GLN A 49 7.49 6.87 -18.79
CA GLN A 49 6.92 7.92 -17.94
C GLN A 49 5.92 7.36 -16.94
N GLU A 50 5.02 6.47 -17.37
CA GLU A 50 4.02 5.86 -16.47
C GLU A 50 4.66 5.04 -15.35
N ILE A 51 5.76 4.34 -15.67
CA ILE A 51 6.54 3.58 -14.68
C ILE A 51 7.32 4.56 -13.78
N GLU A 52 7.95 5.58 -14.35
CA GLU A 52 8.74 6.56 -13.62
C GLU A 52 7.86 7.33 -12.62
N ASP A 53 6.65 7.75 -13.00
CA ASP A 53 5.72 8.45 -12.11
C ASP A 53 5.36 7.58 -10.90
N ALA A 54 4.99 6.32 -11.16
CA ALA A 54 4.63 5.35 -10.14
C ALA A 54 5.80 5.04 -9.19
N VAL A 55 6.98 4.75 -9.76
CA VAL A 55 8.21 4.45 -8.99
C VAL A 55 8.69 5.68 -8.23
N HIS A 56 8.63 6.87 -8.84
CA HIS A 56 8.98 8.13 -8.19
C HIS A 56 8.09 8.34 -6.97
N SER A 57 6.78 8.17 -7.11
CA SER A 57 5.83 8.22 -6.00
C SER A 57 6.16 7.17 -4.92
N PHE A 58 6.35 5.90 -5.30
CA PHE A 58 6.63 4.81 -4.35
C PHE A 58 7.86 5.07 -3.49
N ARG A 59 8.93 5.63 -4.08
CA ARG A 59 10.16 5.99 -3.35
C ARG A 59 9.94 7.01 -2.22
N GLY A 60 8.81 7.74 -2.21
CA GLY A 60 8.43 8.64 -1.11
C GLY A 60 7.75 7.94 0.07
N LEU A 61 7.26 6.71 -0.11
CA LEU A 61 6.49 5.98 0.89
C LEU A 61 7.23 5.84 2.24
N PRO A 62 8.50 5.41 2.32
CA PRO A 62 9.17 5.27 3.62
C PRO A 62 9.28 6.57 4.42
N ALA A 63 9.51 7.69 3.73
CA ALA A 63 9.58 8.99 4.37
C ALA A 63 8.22 9.38 4.95
N LEU A 64 7.13 9.11 4.22
CA LEU A 64 5.77 9.31 4.72
C LEU A 64 5.46 8.40 5.92
N VAL A 65 5.77 7.11 5.87
CA VAL A 65 5.55 6.19 7.00
C VAL A 65 6.25 6.69 8.26
N SER A 66 7.52 7.10 8.13
CA SER A 66 8.28 7.65 9.23
C SER A 66 7.73 9.00 9.72
N GLU A 67 7.35 9.91 8.83
CA GLU A 67 6.76 11.21 9.20
C GLU A 67 5.47 11.02 9.98
N LEU A 68 4.53 10.25 9.41
CA LEU A 68 3.17 10.13 9.93
C LEU A 68 3.08 9.31 11.22
N THR A 69 4.09 8.49 11.51
CA THR A 69 4.23 7.77 12.78
C THR A 69 5.20 8.43 13.76
N SER A 70 5.70 9.63 13.47
CA SER A 70 6.74 10.28 14.29
C SER A 70 7.95 9.38 14.57
N GLY A 71 8.33 8.57 13.58
CA GLY A 71 9.44 7.61 13.63
C GLY A 71 9.15 6.31 14.38
N ALA A 72 7.91 6.05 14.80
CA ALA A 72 7.57 4.78 15.46
C ALA A 72 7.55 3.58 14.48
N ALA A 73 7.36 3.84 13.19
CA ALA A 73 7.50 2.87 12.13
C ALA A 73 8.43 3.38 11.01
N GLY A 74 9.07 2.44 10.32
CA GLY A 74 9.88 2.67 9.15
C GLY A 74 9.57 1.65 8.07
N MET A 75 10.13 1.86 6.88
CA MET A 75 9.98 0.93 5.77
C MET A 75 11.29 0.86 4.98
N GLU A 76 11.72 -0.36 4.70
CA GLU A 76 12.76 -0.67 3.72
C GLU A 76 12.10 -1.32 2.53
N TYR A 77 12.62 -1.05 1.33
CA TYR A 77 12.03 -1.61 0.12
C TYR A 77 13.07 -2.01 -0.91
N ARG A 78 12.64 -2.90 -1.80
CA ARG A 78 13.28 -3.13 -3.10
C ARG A 78 12.25 -3.00 -4.22
N ILE A 79 12.72 -2.57 -5.39
CA ILE A 79 11.91 -2.47 -6.60
C ILE A 79 12.39 -3.55 -7.57
N VAL A 80 11.46 -4.34 -8.07
CA VAL A 80 11.71 -5.42 -9.02
C VAL A 80 10.93 -5.11 -10.29
N GLU A 81 11.65 -4.88 -11.39
CA GLU A 81 11.03 -4.85 -12.72
C GLU A 81 10.72 -6.28 -13.16
N VAL A 82 9.46 -6.55 -13.46
CA VAL A 82 9.00 -7.87 -13.87
C VAL A 82 9.02 -7.96 -15.39
N GLU A 83 9.88 -8.83 -15.92
CA GLU A 83 10.02 -9.04 -17.37
C GLU A 83 8.77 -9.68 -17.99
N ARG A 84 8.07 -10.52 -17.22
CA ARG A 84 6.87 -11.22 -17.64
C ARG A 84 5.67 -10.28 -17.73
N ALA A 85 4.90 -10.35 -18.82
CA ALA A 85 3.60 -9.69 -18.89
C ALA A 85 2.57 -10.30 -17.93
N LEU A 86 1.69 -9.48 -17.35
CA LEU A 86 0.50 -9.97 -16.67
C LEU A 86 -0.47 -10.58 -17.68
N THR A 87 -0.61 -11.91 -17.68
CA THR A 87 -1.45 -12.64 -18.63
C THR A 87 -2.80 -13.10 -18.07
N SER A 88 -3.00 -12.93 -16.76
CA SER A 88 -4.25 -13.21 -16.06
C SER A 88 -4.57 -12.09 -15.07
N LEU A 89 -5.86 -11.96 -14.76
CA LEU A 89 -6.36 -11.13 -13.68
C LEU A 89 -7.49 -11.87 -13.00
N THR A 90 -7.56 -11.74 -11.69
CA THR A 90 -8.65 -12.28 -10.90
C THR A 90 -9.86 -11.38 -11.02
N GLN A 91 -11.00 -12.02 -11.27
CA GLN A 91 -12.30 -11.38 -11.34
C GLN A 91 -12.88 -11.30 -9.93
N GLU A 92 -12.95 -10.11 -9.36
CA GLU A 92 -13.56 -9.89 -8.03
C GLU A 92 -15.09 -9.81 -8.16
N THR A 93 -15.57 -9.11 -9.18
CA THR A 93 -16.99 -9.00 -9.53
C THR A 93 -17.16 -9.16 -11.05
N PRO A 94 -18.39 -9.32 -11.58
CA PRO A 94 -18.63 -9.32 -13.02
C PRO A 94 -18.01 -8.12 -13.79
N ALA A 95 -17.77 -7.00 -13.11
CA ALA A 95 -17.24 -5.76 -13.68
C ALA A 95 -15.85 -5.35 -13.18
N ARG A 96 -15.20 -6.11 -12.28
CA ARG A 96 -13.93 -5.71 -11.65
C ARG A 96 -12.87 -6.79 -11.74
N PHE A 97 -11.72 -6.42 -12.29
CA PHE A 97 -10.54 -7.26 -12.43
C PHE A 97 -9.33 -6.57 -11.81
N TRP A 98 -8.46 -7.36 -11.19
CA TRP A 98 -7.25 -6.85 -10.56
C TRP A 98 -6.14 -7.92 -10.55
N PRO A 99 -4.86 -7.52 -10.45
CA PRO A 99 -3.76 -8.47 -10.31
C PRO A 99 -3.69 -8.93 -8.86
N SER A 100 -4.41 -10.01 -8.56
CA SER A 100 -4.38 -10.60 -7.23
C SER A 100 -3.06 -11.33 -6.96
N PRO A 101 -2.82 -11.79 -5.72
CA PRO A 101 -1.71 -12.70 -5.42
C PRO A 101 -1.70 -13.99 -6.26
N HIS A 102 -2.82 -14.41 -6.85
CA HIS A 102 -2.81 -15.55 -7.77
C HIS A 102 -2.12 -15.20 -9.10
N ASP A 103 -2.36 -14.00 -9.62
CA ASP A 103 -1.88 -13.54 -10.93
C ASP A 103 -0.39 -13.17 -10.93
N THR A 104 0.13 -12.87 -9.74
CA THR A 104 1.53 -12.50 -9.46
C THR A 104 2.31 -13.63 -8.76
N ARG A 105 1.74 -14.85 -8.71
CA ARG A 105 2.32 -15.98 -7.96
C ARG A 105 3.78 -16.30 -8.28
N PRO A 106 4.24 -16.29 -9.55
CA PRO A 106 5.65 -16.55 -9.85
C PRO A 106 6.57 -15.55 -9.13
N GLU A 107 6.25 -14.27 -9.20
CA GLU A 107 7.03 -13.18 -8.60
C GLU A 107 6.90 -13.18 -7.07
N LEU A 108 5.74 -13.54 -6.53
CA LEU A 108 5.61 -13.76 -5.09
C LEU A 108 6.51 -14.91 -4.60
N SER A 109 6.61 -15.99 -5.38
CA SER A 109 7.43 -17.14 -4.98
C SER A 109 8.92 -16.82 -5.03
N GLU A 110 9.34 -15.95 -5.94
CA GLU A 110 10.74 -15.56 -6.12
C GLU A 110 11.16 -14.39 -5.19
N PHE A 111 10.31 -13.37 -5.06
CA PHE A 111 10.65 -12.10 -4.40
C PHE A 111 9.89 -11.83 -3.10
N ALA A 112 8.92 -12.66 -2.73
CA ALA A 112 8.11 -12.49 -1.53
C ALA A 112 7.76 -13.85 -0.91
N ALA A 113 8.74 -14.76 -0.83
CA ALA A 113 8.54 -16.04 -0.16
C ALA A 113 8.12 -15.82 1.31
N PRO A 114 7.37 -16.76 1.92
CA PRO A 114 6.86 -16.57 3.28
C PRO A 114 7.93 -16.11 4.29
N GLY A 115 7.65 -15.04 5.02
CA GLY A 115 8.54 -14.45 6.03
C GLY A 115 9.70 -13.60 5.48
N THR A 116 9.84 -13.47 4.16
CA THR A 116 10.93 -12.66 3.55
C THR A 116 10.59 -11.18 3.41
N CYS A 117 9.31 -10.84 3.30
CA CYS A 117 8.79 -9.49 3.31
C CYS A 117 7.46 -9.43 4.04
N ASP A 118 7.08 -8.22 4.41
CA ASP A 118 5.90 -7.90 5.19
C ASP A 118 4.87 -7.16 4.29
N ALA A 119 5.34 -6.43 3.27
CA ALA A 119 4.46 -5.80 2.29
C ALA A 119 4.85 -6.11 0.84
N VAL A 120 3.86 -6.46 0.02
CA VAL A 120 3.98 -6.56 -1.43
C VAL A 120 3.16 -5.48 -2.10
N PHE A 121 3.81 -4.71 -2.95
CA PHE A 121 3.19 -3.72 -3.83
C PHE A 121 3.29 -4.17 -5.27
N VAL A 122 2.30 -3.83 -6.08
CA VAL A 122 2.24 -4.16 -7.50
C VAL A 122 1.86 -2.92 -8.28
N PHE A 123 2.73 -2.48 -9.18
CA PHE A 123 2.36 -1.57 -10.25
C PHE A 123 1.90 -2.36 -11.48
N TRP A 124 0.80 -1.95 -12.11
CA TRP A 124 0.30 -2.62 -13.31
C TRP A 124 -0.37 -1.67 -14.34
N PRO A 125 -0.23 -1.94 -15.65
CA PRO A 125 -0.69 -1.06 -16.73
C PRO A 125 -2.17 -1.29 -17.09
N GLN A 126 -3.09 -0.89 -16.20
CA GLN A 126 -4.55 -1.02 -16.35
C GLN A 126 -5.13 -0.23 -17.55
N ARG A 127 -4.57 0.95 -17.86
CA ARG A 127 -5.17 1.94 -18.77
C ARG A 127 -4.25 2.24 -19.96
N ASP A 128 -4.76 2.10 -21.18
CA ASP A 128 -4.13 2.60 -22.40
C ASP A 128 -4.68 4.01 -22.70
N PHE A 129 -3.97 5.04 -22.24
CA PHE A 129 -4.40 6.44 -22.40
C PHE A 129 -4.45 6.87 -23.87
N ALA A 130 -3.54 6.37 -24.71
CA ALA A 130 -3.50 6.70 -26.13
C ALA A 130 -4.73 6.18 -26.89
N ARG A 131 -5.25 5.01 -26.49
CA ARG A 131 -6.44 4.40 -27.10
C ARG A 131 -7.74 4.65 -26.32
N GLY A 132 -7.68 5.33 -25.18
CA GLY A 132 -8.83 5.56 -24.30
C GLY A 132 -9.48 4.28 -23.80
N SER A 133 -8.71 3.21 -23.62
CA SER A 133 -9.22 1.89 -23.24
C SER A 133 -8.65 1.43 -21.90
N ALA A 134 -9.45 0.76 -21.09
CA ALA A 134 -9.02 0.29 -19.78
C ALA A 134 -9.55 -1.11 -19.46
N ILE A 135 -8.83 -1.81 -18.60
CA ILE A 135 -9.34 -2.97 -17.87
C ILE A 135 -10.35 -2.48 -16.82
N PRO A 136 -11.57 -3.02 -16.77
CA PRO A 136 -12.55 -2.63 -15.75
C PRO A 136 -12.03 -2.88 -14.33
N CYS A 137 -11.86 -1.78 -13.59
CA CYS A 137 -11.50 -1.74 -12.17
C CYS A 137 -12.05 -0.42 -11.62
N ASP A 138 -12.75 -0.48 -10.48
CA ASP A 138 -13.49 0.66 -9.92
C ASP A 138 -12.63 1.57 -9.02
N ALA A 139 -11.35 1.23 -8.84
CA ALA A 139 -10.41 1.98 -8.03
C ALA A 139 -9.05 2.12 -8.72
N TRP A 140 -8.27 3.10 -8.27
CA TRP A 140 -6.90 3.32 -8.74
C TRP A 140 -5.93 2.30 -8.12
N GLY A 141 -5.99 2.13 -6.80
CA GLY A 141 -5.31 1.05 -6.10
C GLY A 141 -6.30 0.15 -5.37
N LEU A 142 -5.80 -1.02 -4.95
CA LEU A 142 -6.50 -2.01 -4.13
C LEU A 142 -5.56 -2.65 -3.13
N GLY A 143 -5.87 -2.53 -1.84
CA GLY A 143 -5.14 -3.13 -0.73
C GLY A 143 -5.87 -4.29 -0.06
N MET A 144 -5.10 -5.21 0.52
CA MET A 144 -5.61 -6.26 1.41
C MET A 144 -4.62 -6.60 2.53
N GLY A 145 -5.16 -7.10 3.63
CA GLY A 145 -4.39 -7.63 4.76
C GLY A 145 -3.56 -8.87 4.43
N ALA A 146 -2.58 -9.14 5.28
CA ALA A 146 -1.75 -10.32 5.20
C ALA A 146 -2.58 -11.61 5.24
N SER A 147 -2.23 -12.56 4.37
CA SER A 147 -2.91 -13.86 4.28
C SER A 147 -2.01 -14.91 3.63
N ASP A 148 -2.36 -16.19 3.75
CA ASP A 148 -1.69 -17.26 3.00
C ASP A 148 -1.72 -17.02 1.49
N TRP A 149 -2.75 -16.31 0.99
CA TRP A 149 -2.84 -15.96 -0.42
C TRP A 149 -1.68 -15.06 -0.85
N SER A 150 -1.17 -14.19 0.01
CA SER A 150 -0.04 -13.28 -0.25
C SER A 150 1.25 -13.69 0.47
N ASN A 151 1.42 -15.00 0.77
CA ASN A 151 2.57 -15.54 1.49
C ASN A 151 2.78 -14.90 2.89
N GLY A 152 1.70 -14.44 3.53
CA GLY A 152 1.74 -13.82 4.85
C GLY A 152 2.11 -12.34 4.86
N ALA A 153 2.22 -11.68 3.70
CA ALA A 153 2.48 -10.24 3.59
C ALA A 153 1.19 -9.47 3.27
N THR A 154 1.06 -8.22 3.69
CA THR A 154 0.09 -7.29 3.08
C THR A 154 0.28 -7.21 1.56
N TYR A 155 -0.79 -6.94 0.81
CA TYR A 155 -0.73 -6.88 -0.64
C TYR A 155 -1.51 -5.69 -1.18
N ALA A 156 -0.86 -4.88 -2.01
CA ALA A 156 -1.45 -3.70 -2.64
C ALA A 156 -1.14 -3.67 -4.14
N ALA A 157 -2.15 -3.41 -4.97
CA ALA A 157 -1.99 -3.24 -6.41
C ALA A 157 -2.46 -1.86 -6.86
N VAL A 158 -1.59 -1.06 -7.48
CA VAL A 158 -1.86 0.30 -7.96
C VAL A 158 -1.72 0.34 -9.48
N ALA A 159 -2.76 0.82 -10.15
CA ALA A 159 -2.78 0.99 -11.60
C ALA A 159 -1.96 2.20 -12.07
N ASN A 160 -1.57 2.20 -13.33
CA ASN A 160 -1.08 3.41 -13.99
C ASN A 160 -2.13 4.52 -14.02
N ALA A 161 -1.68 5.76 -13.89
CA ALA A 161 -2.49 6.97 -13.94
C ALA A 161 -1.75 8.05 -14.75
N PRO A 162 -2.46 9.08 -15.27
CA PRO A 162 -1.82 10.23 -15.88
C PRO A 162 -0.90 10.94 -14.87
N THR A 163 0.20 11.54 -15.33
CA THR A 163 1.19 12.25 -14.49
C THR A 163 0.56 13.21 -13.50
N ALA A 164 -0.40 14.03 -13.95
CA ALA A 164 -1.10 14.99 -13.09
C ALA A 164 -1.83 14.37 -11.89
N ALA A 165 -2.24 13.09 -11.97
CA ALA A 165 -2.84 12.38 -10.84
C ALA A 165 -1.80 12.10 -9.75
N TRP A 166 -0.58 11.71 -10.15
CA TRP A 166 0.53 11.49 -9.21
C TRP A 166 1.02 12.80 -8.57
N GLU A 167 1.03 13.90 -9.33
CA GLU A 167 1.42 15.23 -8.84
C GLU A 167 0.40 15.86 -7.89
N GLY A 168 -0.87 15.41 -7.96
CA GLY A 168 -1.95 15.87 -7.08
C GLY A 168 -1.97 15.24 -5.70
N GLU A 169 -0.99 14.37 -5.38
CA GLU A 169 -0.85 13.67 -4.11
C GLU A 169 0.51 13.95 -3.47
N ALA A 170 0.60 13.78 -2.14
CA ALA A 170 1.91 13.71 -1.52
C ALA A 170 2.68 12.50 -2.08
N ARG A 171 3.98 12.68 -2.31
CA ARG A 171 4.83 11.62 -2.86
C ARG A 171 4.81 10.38 -1.93
N GLY A 172 4.24 9.27 -2.40
CA GLY A 172 4.09 8.03 -1.62
C GLY A 172 2.68 7.81 -1.06
N GLU A 173 1.80 8.80 -1.11
CA GLU A 173 0.48 8.77 -0.45
C GLU A 173 -0.44 7.68 -1.01
N VAL A 174 -0.47 7.50 -2.33
CA VAL A 174 -1.28 6.44 -2.97
C VAL A 174 -0.88 5.05 -2.46
N TRP A 175 0.42 4.81 -2.34
CA TRP A 175 0.96 3.54 -1.85
C TRP A 175 0.71 3.36 -0.36
N LEU A 176 0.80 4.46 0.40
CA LEU A 176 0.49 4.48 1.83
C LEU A 176 -0.98 4.13 2.05
N HIS A 177 -1.90 4.73 1.30
CA HIS A 177 -3.33 4.43 1.36
C HIS A 177 -3.59 2.93 1.15
N GLU A 178 -3.05 2.35 0.08
CA GLU A 178 -3.30 0.94 -0.20
C GLU A 178 -2.67 0.00 0.83
N TRP A 179 -1.48 0.33 1.33
CA TRP A 179 -0.85 -0.43 2.41
C TRP A 179 -1.65 -0.34 3.72
N LEU A 180 -2.25 0.83 4.01
CA LEU A 180 -3.02 1.04 5.23
C LEU A 180 -4.25 0.13 5.32
N HIS A 181 -4.84 -0.32 4.20
CA HIS A 181 -5.86 -1.37 4.24
C HIS A 181 -5.36 -2.63 4.95
N GLY A 182 -4.14 -3.06 4.66
CA GLY A 182 -3.55 -4.23 5.29
C GLY A 182 -3.05 -3.99 6.70
N VAL A 183 -2.46 -2.82 6.96
CA VAL A 183 -2.02 -2.42 8.30
C VAL A 183 -3.18 -2.29 9.27
N CYS A 184 -4.27 -1.63 8.87
CA CYS A 184 -5.47 -1.50 9.70
C CYS A 184 -6.03 -2.88 10.04
N ALA A 185 -6.13 -3.79 9.06
CA ALA A 185 -6.56 -5.16 9.30
C ALA A 185 -5.64 -5.87 10.30
N HIS A 186 -4.32 -5.72 10.19
CA HIS A 186 -3.37 -6.30 11.14
C HIS A 186 -3.61 -5.79 12.57
N PHE A 187 -3.66 -4.47 12.79
CA PHE A 187 -3.84 -3.93 14.13
C PHE A 187 -5.24 -4.20 14.69
N GLU A 188 -6.27 -4.27 13.85
CA GLU A 188 -7.62 -4.65 14.27
C GLU A 188 -7.67 -6.08 14.82
N THR A 189 -6.99 -7.04 14.18
CA THR A 189 -6.86 -8.41 14.73
C THR A 189 -6.11 -8.48 16.07
N HIS A 190 -5.36 -7.43 16.41
CA HIS A 190 -4.65 -7.28 17.68
C HIS A 190 -5.41 -6.42 18.70
N GLY A 191 -6.68 -6.10 18.44
CA GLY A 191 -7.58 -5.45 19.40
C GLY A 191 -7.56 -3.92 19.36
N TYR A 192 -6.88 -3.31 18.40
CA TYR A 192 -6.96 -1.86 18.19
C TYR A 192 -8.20 -1.50 17.39
N ARG A 193 -8.99 -0.55 17.89
CA ARG A 193 -10.20 -0.09 17.18
C ARG A 193 -9.82 0.87 16.06
N MET A 194 -10.16 0.51 14.82
CA MET A 194 -10.04 1.39 13.67
C MET A 194 -11.28 2.30 13.52
N PRO A 195 -11.14 3.48 12.91
CA PRO A 195 -12.28 4.31 12.53
C PRO A 195 -13.14 3.64 11.46
N GLU A 196 -14.41 4.07 11.34
CA GLU A 196 -15.28 3.59 10.27
C GLU A 196 -14.63 3.76 8.89
N ARG A 197 -14.66 2.68 8.09
CA ARG A 197 -14.01 2.58 6.76
C ARG A 197 -12.48 2.65 6.73
N ASN A 198 -11.78 2.57 7.86
CA ASN A 198 -10.31 2.45 7.89
C ASN A 198 -9.63 3.50 6.97
N ALA A 199 -8.69 3.09 6.09
CA ALA A 199 -7.99 4.01 5.18
C ALA A 199 -8.92 4.83 4.26
N ASP A 200 -10.16 4.39 4.01
CA ASP A 200 -11.16 5.10 3.19
C ASP A 200 -12.03 6.09 4.00
N GLY A 201 -11.81 6.21 5.30
CA GLY A 201 -12.72 6.91 6.21
C GLY A 201 -12.59 8.43 6.26
N ALA A 202 -11.61 9.03 5.58
CA ALA A 202 -11.22 10.43 5.78
C ALA A 202 -12.41 11.42 5.77
N GLU A 203 -13.25 11.36 4.74
CA GLU A 203 -14.41 12.25 4.60
C GLU A 203 -15.46 12.05 5.70
N LEU A 204 -15.72 10.79 6.10
CA LEU A 204 -16.67 10.46 7.16
C LEU A 204 -16.26 11.06 8.50
N HIS A 205 -14.95 11.22 8.71
CA HIS A 205 -14.38 11.79 9.92
C HIS A 205 -14.07 13.30 9.81
N GLY A 206 -14.57 13.97 8.76
CA GLY A 206 -14.51 15.42 8.61
C GLY A 206 -13.18 15.96 8.08
N TYR A 207 -12.30 15.09 7.58
CA TYR A 207 -11.07 15.54 6.95
C TYR A 207 -11.35 16.08 5.55
N THR A 208 -10.55 17.05 5.13
CA THR A 208 -10.62 17.62 3.78
C THR A 208 -9.35 17.26 3.03
N ARG A 209 -9.50 16.76 1.79
CA ARG A 209 -8.37 16.40 0.94
C ARG A 209 -7.56 17.65 0.61
N SER A 210 -6.26 17.61 0.87
CA SER A 210 -5.33 18.62 0.41
C SER A 210 -5.08 18.49 -1.09
N ALA A 211 -5.01 19.62 -1.80
CA ALA A 211 -4.72 19.64 -3.23
C ALA A 211 -3.28 19.17 -3.57
N THR A 212 -2.37 19.19 -2.60
CA THR A 212 -0.95 18.84 -2.79
C THR A 212 -0.45 17.76 -1.85
N ARG A 213 -1.23 17.42 -0.81
CA ARG A 213 -0.87 16.39 0.17
C ARG A 213 -1.89 15.25 0.26
N GLY A 214 -2.91 15.23 -0.60
CA GLY A 214 -3.94 14.20 -0.54
C GLY A 214 -4.58 14.11 0.84
N TRP A 215 -4.64 12.91 1.40
CA TRP A 215 -5.24 12.63 2.70
C TRP A 215 -4.23 12.51 3.86
N THR A 216 -3.01 13.04 3.73
CA THR A 216 -1.96 12.81 4.74
C THR A 216 -2.32 13.25 6.15
N ASP A 217 -3.18 14.26 6.32
CA ASP A 217 -3.63 14.69 7.65
C ASP A 217 -4.52 13.61 8.31
N TYR A 218 -5.41 12.98 7.53
CA TYR A 218 -6.18 11.83 7.98
C TYR A 218 -5.26 10.66 8.33
N TYR A 219 -4.32 10.33 7.45
CA TYR A 219 -3.42 9.21 7.70
C TYR A 219 -2.49 9.45 8.89
N ARG A 220 -2.06 10.69 9.15
CA ARG A 220 -1.33 11.03 10.38
C ARG A 220 -2.14 10.65 11.61
N ASP A 221 -3.40 11.06 11.65
CA ASP A 221 -4.25 10.79 12.79
C ASP A 221 -4.61 9.30 12.87
N LEU A 222 -4.82 8.62 11.74
CA LEU A 222 -5.04 7.18 11.69
C LEU A 222 -3.84 6.41 12.24
N MET A 223 -2.61 6.80 11.85
CA MET A 223 -1.36 6.15 12.25
C MET A 223 -0.84 6.59 13.63
N THR A 224 -1.54 7.50 14.30
CA THR A 224 -1.23 7.95 15.68
C THR A 224 -2.38 7.71 16.65
N GLY A 225 -3.48 7.12 16.19
CA GLY A 225 -4.66 6.82 17.00
C GLY A 225 -5.46 8.06 17.41
N GLN A 226 -5.50 9.09 16.56
CA GLN A 226 -6.15 10.38 16.80
C GLN A 226 -7.39 10.64 15.93
N VAL A 227 -7.86 9.65 15.15
CA VAL A 227 -9.10 9.81 14.39
C VAL A 227 -10.28 9.78 15.34
N ARG A 228 -11.09 10.83 15.36
CA ARG A 228 -12.30 10.89 16.17
C ARG A 228 -13.45 10.14 15.49
N ASP A 229 -13.88 9.04 16.09
CA ASP A 229 -15.00 8.21 15.66
C ASP A 229 -15.99 8.00 16.82
N GLY A 230 -17.24 8.43 16.64
CA GLY A 230 -18.29 8.31 17.67
C GLY A 230 -17.91 8.93 19.02
N GLY A 231 -17.14 10.04 19.01
CA GLY A 231 -16.66 10.72 20.22
C GLY A 231 -15.42 10.09 20.88
N THR A 232 -14.93 8.97 20.37
CA THR A 232 -13.73 8.26 20.85
C THR A 232 -12.57 8.43 19.87
N MET A 233 -11.32 8.37 20.36
CA MET A 233 -10.15 8.32 19.49
C MET A 233 -9.88 6.89 19.03
N THR A 234 -9.63 6.73 17.75
CA THR A 234 -9.45 5.44 17.05
C THR A 234 -8.26 5.52 16.09
N GLY A 235 -7.82 4.36 15.60
CA GLY A 235 -6.62 4.20 14.79
C GLY A 235 -5.52 3.45 15.53
N ILE A 236 -4.28 3.67 15.13
CA ILE A 236 -3.10 2.92 15.58
C ILE A 236 -2.24 3.83 16.47
N PRO A 237 -2.30 3.69 17.81
CA PRO A 237 -1.49 4.51 18.71
C PRO A 237 0.02 4.26 18.50
N LEU A 238 0.86 5.27 18.75
CA LEU A 238 2.32 5.17 18.60
C LEU A 238 2.96 4.00 19.37
N VAL A 239 2.38 3.62 20.51
CA VAL A 239 2.84 2.47 21.30
C VAL A 239 2.59 1.14 20.59
N ALA A 240 1.50 1.02 19.81
CA ALA A 240 1.17 -0.20 19.07
C ALA A 240 2.25 -0.55 18.04
N TRP A 241 2.77 0.46 17.34
CA TRP A 241 3.87 0.30 16.38
C TRP A 241 5.13 -0.26 17.04
N ARG A 242 5.47 0.25 18.23
CA ARG A 242 6.66 -0.17 19.00
C ARG A 242 6.49 -1.56 19.59
N ASP A 243 5.32 -1.88 20.12
CA ASP A 243 5.00 -3.20 20.68
C ASP A 243 5.05 -4.28 19.59
N ALA A 244 4.54 -3.98 18.39
CA ALA A 244 4.64 -4.86 17.24
C ALA A 244 6.10 -5.15 16.85
N ALA A 245 6.97 -4.14 16.90
CA ALA A 245 8.41 -4.31 16.67
C ALA A 245 9.04 -5.27 17.69
N ALA A 246 8.74 -5.07 18.98
CA ALA A 246 9.27 -5.90 20.06
C ALA A 246 8.78 -7.35 19.99
N ALA A 247 7.56 -7.57 19.49
CA ALA A 247 6.96 -8.89 19.34
C ALA A 247 7.39 -9.64 18.07
N GLY A 248 8.14 -9.00 17.15
CA GLY A 248 8.45 -9.56 15.83
C GLY A 248 7.20 -9.82 14.98
N ARG A 249 6.11 -9.09 15.23
CA ARG A 249 4.83 -9.24 14.52
C ARG A 249 4.74 -8.13 13.50
N LEU A 250 4.88 -8.48 12.23
CA LEU A 250 4.78 -7.56 11.12
C LEU A 250 3.48 -7.82 10.35
N ALA A 251 2.99 -6.78 9.68
CA ALA A 251 1.93 -6.86 8.68
C ALA A 251 2.56 -7.05 7.32
#